data_AF-C1MV16-F1
#
_entry.id   AF-C1MV16-F1
#
_cell.length_a   1.000
_cell.length_b   1.000
_cell.length_c   1.000
_cell.angle_alpha   90.00
_cell.angle_beta   90.00
_cell.angle_gamma   90.00
#
_symmetry.space_group_name_H-M   'P 1'
#
loop_
_entity.id
_entity.type
_entity.pdbx_description
1 polymer ?
#
loop_
_entity_poly.entity_id
_entity_poly.type
_entity_poly.pdbx_seq_one_letter_code
_entity_poly.pdbx_strand_id
1 'polypeptide(L)' 'IAREKRAELAHYFETIDEDNSGAISTDELAGAFEVLGVRASRAKIEEMMTQVDEDGSGEVEFPEFLTLMTTRL' A
#
# COMPACT_ATOMS: atom_id res chain seq x y z
N ILE A 1 -14.77 10.23 -3.71
CA ILE A 1 -14.49 9.30 -2.59
C ILE A 1 -15.06 9.94 -1.33
N ALA A 2 -15.92 9.23 -0.58
CA ALA A 2 -16.48 9.76 0.66
C ALA A 2 -15.35 10.05 1.66
N ARG A 3 -15.41 11.18 2.39
CA ARG A 3 -14.38 11.62 3.35
C ARG A 3 -13.99 10.51 4.35
N GLU A 4 -14.94 9.66 4.70
CA GLU A 4 -14.78 8.52 5.62
C GLU A 4 -13.81 7.46 5.06
N LYS A 5 -13.96 7.07 3.79
CA LYS A 5 -13.05 6.12 3.13
C LYS A 5 -11.61 6.61 3.12
N ARG A 6 -11.39 7.93 2.95
CA ARG A 6 -10.04 8.49 2.96
C ARG A 6 -9.41 8.45 4.35
N ALA A 7 -10.21 8.62 5.41
CA ALA A 7 -9.73 8.55 6.78
C ALA A 7 -9.40 7.10 7.20
N GLU A 8 -10.23 6.15 6.80
CA GLU A 8 -9.94 4.72 7.00
C GLU A 8 -8.67 4.30 6.26
N LEU A 9 -8.53 4.70 4.99
CA LEU A 9 -7.34 4.41 4.19
C LEU A 9 -6.08 5.07 4.76
N ALA A 10 -6.18 6.29 5.30
CA ALA A 10 -5.08 6.94 6.00
C ALA A 10 -4.67 6.17 7.26
N HIS A 11 -5.64 5.69 8.05
CA HIS A 11 -5.34 4.91 9.24
C HIS A 11 -4.69 3.56 8.89
N TYR A 12 -5.17 2.89 7.83
CA TYR A 12 -4.52 1.67 7.33
C TYR A 12 -3.11 1.96 6.82
N PHE A 13 -2.92 3.05 6.08
CA PHE A 13 -1.61 3.48 5.60
C PHE A 13 -0.63 3.69 6.75
N GLU A 14 -1.01 4.47 7.77
CA GLU A 14 -0.21 4.68 8.99
C GLU A 14 0.05 3.41 9.80
N THR A 15 -0.80 2.38 9.65
CA THR A 15 -0.58 1.08 10.31
C THR A 15 0.43 0.22 9.56
N ILE A 16 0.59 0.44 8.26
CA ILE A 16 1.51 -0.30 7.40
C ILE A 16 2.88 0.40 7.32
N ASP A 17 2.87 1.73 7.23
CA ASP A 17 4.03 2.63 7.27
C ASP A 17 4.61 2.65 8.70
N GLU A 18 5.41 1.63 9.03
CA GLU A 18 5.98 1.44 10.36
C GLU A 18 7.03 2.52 10.65
N ASP A 19 7.76 2.96 9.63
CA ASP A 19 8.83 3.95 9.77
C ASP A 19 8.34 5.41 9.64
N ASN A 20 7.06 5.62 9.30
CA ASN A 20 6.44 6.92 9.07
C ASN A 20 7.18 7.72 7.99
N SER A 21 7.72 7.04 6.99
CA SER A 21 8.37 7.65 5.83
C SER A 21 7.36 8.41 4.94
N GLY A 22 6.07 8.06 5.04
CA GLY A 22 5.02 8.59 4.18
C GLY A 22 4.86 7.84 2.86
N ALA A 23 5.57 6.72 2.70
CA ALA A 23 5.47 5.78 1.60
C ALA A 23 5.49 4.34 2.16
N ILE A 24 4.87 3.39 1.48
CA ILE A 24 4.91 1.98 1.89
C ILE A 24 5.95 1.28 1.04
N SER A 25 7.03 0.83 1.67
CA SER A 25 8.06 0.02 1.00
C SER A 25 7.54 -1.39 0.67
N THR A 26 8.27 -2.10 -0.19
CA THR A 26 7.98 -3.51 -0.53
C THR A 26 7.99 -4.41 0.71
N ASP A 27 8.86 -4.13 1.67
CA ASP A 27 9.00 -4.89 2.91
C ASP A 27 7.84 -4.63 3.87
N GLU A 28 7.39 -3.37 4.00
CA GLU A 28 6.21 -2.99 4.79
C GLU A 28 4.92 -3.54 4.21
N LEU A 29 4.78 -3.51 2.87
CA LEU A 29 3.65 -4.12 2.19
C LEU A 29 3.62 -5.65 2.43
N ALA A 30 4.79 -6.30 2.44
CA ALA A 30 4.90 -7.71 2.77
C ALA A 30 4.47 -8.02 4.22
N GLY A 31 4.94 -7.20 5.17
CA GLY A 31 4.53 -7.29 6.58
C GLY A 31 3.01 -7.12 6.74
N ALA A 32 2.43 -6.14 6.05
CA ALA A 32 0.98 -5.91 6.06
C ALA A 32 0.18 -7.10 5.55
N PHE A 33 0.62 -7.74 4.45
CA PHE A 33 -0.03 -8.94 3.93
C PHE A 33 0.06 -10.12 4.93
N GLU A 34 1.19 -10.27 5.62
CA GLU A 34 1.33 -11.28 6.70
C GLU A 34 0.38 -11.02 7.87
N VAL A 35 0.25 -9.76 8.31
CA VAL A 35 -0.68 -9.35 9.38
C VAL A 35 -2.14 -9.61 8.98
N LEU A 36 -2.48 -9.39 7.72
CA LEU A 36 -3.81 -9.70 7.17
C LEU A 36 -4.04 -11.21 6.94
N GLY A 37 -3.04 -12.06 7.21
CA GLY A 37 -3.11 -13.51 7.01
C GLY A 37 -3.05 -13.94 5.54
N VAL A 38 -2.69 -13.02 4.63
CA VAL A 38 -2.54 -13.26 3.21
C VAL A 38 -1.06 -13.54 2.92
N ARG A 39 -0.72 -14.79 2.59
CA ARG A 39 0.63 -15.11 2.12
C ARG A 39 0.80 -14.68 0.67
N ALA A 40 1.20 -13.43 0.46
CA ALA A 40 1.69 -12.96 -0.83
C ALA A 40 3.17 -13.37 -0.98
N SER A 41 3.55 -13.90 -2.14
CA SER A 41 4.96 -14.11 -2.46
C SER A 41 5.60 -12.76 -2.82
N ARG A 42 6.90 -12.61 -2.54
CA ARG A 42 7.65 -11.39 -2.90
C ARG A 42 7.46 -10.98 -4.37
N ALA A 43 7.46 -11.95 -5.28
CA ALA A 43 7.18 -11.71 -6.70
C ALA A 43 5.78 -11.12 -6.97
N LYS A 44 4.77 -11.50 -6.18
CA LYS A 44 3.42 -10.95 -6.31
C LYS A 44 3.32 -9.53 -5.76
N ILE A 45 4.06 -9.25 -4.68
CA ILE A 45 4.16 -7.92 -4.08
C ILE A 45 4.88 -6.98 -5.04
N GLU A 46 6.01 -7.41 -5.63
CA GLU A 46 6.72 -6.67 -6.67
C GLU A 46 5.82 -6.42 -7.89
N GLU A 47 5.05 -7.42 -8.37
CA GLU A 47 4.12 -7.24 -9.48
C GLU A 47 2.99 -6.23 -9.15
N MET A 48 2.53 -6.19 -7.90
CA MET A 48 1.54 -5.21 -7.43
C MET A 48 2.15 -3.81 -7.31
N MET A 49 3.36 -3.73 -6.78
CA MET A 49 4.17 -2.51 -6.72
C MET A 49 4.35 -1.91 -8.10
N THR A 50 4.91 -2.65 -9.05
CA THR A 50 5.15 -2.14 -10.41
C THR A 50 3.87 -1.75 -11.17
N GLN A 51 2.70 -2.23 -10.73
CA GLN A 51 1.42 -1.81 -11.31
C GLN A 51 0.91 -0.48 -10.77
N VAL A 52 1.39 -0.05 -9.61
CA VAL A 52 0.81 1.04 -8.81
C VAL A 52 1.82 2.18 -8.62
N ASP A 53 3.09 1.83 -8.51
CA ASP A 53 4.26 2.71 -8.56
C ASP A 53 4.36 3.31 -9.97
N GLU A 54 3.67 4.43 -10.17
CA GLU A 54 3.62 5.13 -11.46
C GLU A 54 4.87 5.98 -11.67
N ASP A 55 5.50 6.41 -10.58
CA ASP A 55 6.67 7.29 -10.61
C ASP A 55 8.02 6.52 -10.60
N GLY A 56 7.98 5.22 -10.31
CA GLY A 56 9.14 4.35 -10.27
C GLY A 56 10.01 4.56 -9.04
N SER A 57 9.43 5.09 -7.95
CA SER A 57 10.11 5.29 -6.66
C SER A 57 10.51 3.97 -6.01
N GLY A 58 9.81 2.87 -6.34
CA GLY A 58 9.97 1.57 -5.68
C GLY A 58 9.25 1.49 -4.33
N GLU A 59 8.45 2.50 -3.99
CA GLU A 59 7.64 2.62 -2.79
C GLU A 59 6.20 3.02 -3.21
N VAL A 60 5.19 2.72 -2.39
CA VAL A 60 3.81 3.16 -2.67
C VAL A 60 3.51 4.40 -1.85
N GLU A 61 3.44 5.54 -2.51
CA GLU A 61 3.08 6.78 -1.83
C GLU A 61 1.58 6.79 -1.45
N PHE A 62 1.21 7.61 -0.47
CA PHE A 62 -0.21 7.76 -0.08
C PHE A 62 -1.17 8.02 -1.27
N PRO A 63 -0.85 8.87 -2.26
CA PRO A 63 -1.70 9.07 -3.44
C PRO A 63 -1.85 7.80 -4.29
N GLU A 64 -0.78 7.03 -4.47
CA GLU A 64 -0.76 5.79 -5.24
C GLU A 64 -1.52 4.68 -4.53
N PHE A 65 -1.38 4.59 -3.20
CA PHE A 65 -2.15 3.69 -2.35
C PHE A 65 -3.66 3.98 -2.44
N LEU A 66 -4.05 5.26 -2.43
CA LEU A 66 -5.43 5.66 -2.63
C LEU A 66 -5.94 5.20 -4.00
N THR A 67 -5.15 5.38 -5.06
CA THR A 67 -5.46 4.94 -6.42
C THR A 67 -5.62 3.42 -6.48
N LEU A 68 -4.74 2.64 -5.84
CA LEU A 68 -4.83 1.18 -5.74
C LEU A 68 -6.15 0.76 -5.07
N MET A 69 -6.48 1.37 -3.94
CA MET A 69 -7.67 1.07 -3.15
C MET A 69 -8.98 1.56 -3.78
N THR A 70 -8.92 2.54 -4.68
CA THR A 70 -10.11 3.00 -5.43
C THR A 70 -10.28 2.36 -6.80
N THR A 71 -9.20 1.92 -7.44
CA THR A 71 -9.23 1.37 -8.80
C THR A 71 -9.70 -0.08 -8.84
N ARG A 72 -9.85 -0.75 -7.69
CA ARG A 72 -10.29 -2.14 -7.65
C ARG A 72 -11.24 -2.48 -6.49
N LEU A 73 -12.28 -1.66 -6.31
CA LEU A 73 -13.51 -2.02 -5.61
C LEU A 73 -14.74 -1.69 -6.48
#